data_AF-A0A353VYG7-F1
#
_entry.id   AF-A0A353VYG7-F1
#
_cell.length_a   1.000
_cell.length_b   1.000
_cell.length_c   1.000
_cell.angle_alpha   90.00
_cell.angle_beta   90.00
_cell.angle_gamma   90.00
#
_symmetry.space_group_name_H-M   'P 1'
#
loop_
_entity.id
_entity.type
_entity.pdbx_description
1 polymer ?
#
loop_
_entity_poly.entity_id
_entity_poly.type
_entity_poly.pdbx_seq_one_letter_code
_entity_poly.pdbx_strand_id
1 'polypeptide(L)' 'SVFVVKCDVHPWMKSYAQVFDHPYFAVTGPDGSFSIKDVPDGTYKAVAWQEKFNKRTLSQNVTVKGG' A
#
# COMPACT_ATOMS: atom_id res chain seq x y z
N SER A 1 8.10 5.87 -0.10
CA SER A 1 9.10 5.21 -0.96
C SER A 1 9.00 3.69 -0.87
N VAL A 2 9.36 2.96 -1.92
CA VAL A 2 9.41 1.47 -1.93
C VAL A 2 10.86 0.99 -1.82
N PHE A 3 11.16 0.21 -0.79
CA PHE A 3 12.44 -0.45 -0.59
C PHE A 3 12.30 -1.95 -0.84
N VAL A 4 13.21 -2.51 -1.62
CA VAL A 4 13.25 -3.95 -1.92
C VAL A 4 14.39 -4.56 -1.13
N VAL A 5 14.07 -5.47 -0.22
CA VAL A 5 15.06 -6.26 0.50
C VAL A 5 15.10 -7.63 -0.18
N LYS A 6 16.27 -8.04 -0.66
CA LYS A 6 16.46 -9.29 -1.39
C LYS A 6 17.61 -10.09 -0.79
N CYS A 7 17.50 -11.42 -0.86
CA CYS A 7 18.62 -12.31 -0.57
C CYS A 7 19.52 -12.43 -1.81
N ASP A 8 20.83 -12.39 -1.62
CA ASP A 8 21.79 -12.53 -2.73
C ASP A 8 21.94 -13.99 -3.19
N VAL A 9 21.63 -14.97 -2.33
CA VAL A 9 21.78 -16.41 -2.63
C VAL A 9 20.47 -17.04 -3.11
N HIS A 10 19.32 -16.50 -2.69
CA HIS A 10 18.00 -17.04 -3.02
C HIS A 10 17.18 -16.01 -3.83
N PRO A 11 17.20 -16.06 -5.17
CA PRO A 11 16.57 -15.04 -6.01
C PRO A 11 15.06 -14.88 -5.82
N TRP A 12 14.38 -15.90 -5.29
CA TRP A 12 12.95 -15.87 -4.97
C TRP A 12 12.63 -15.18 -3.65
N MET A 13 13.60 -15.08 -2.73
CA MET A 13 13.41 -14.51 -1.40
C MET A 13 13.61 -13.00 -1.46
N LYS A 14 12.48 -12.29 -1.43
CA LYS A 14 12.44 -10.84 -1.38
C LYS A 14 11.26 -10.36 -0.53
N SER A 15 11.44 -9.21 0.08
CA SER A 15 10.38 -8.48 0.76
C SER A 15 10.37 -7.02 0.30
N TYR A 16 9.25 -6.36 0.56
CA TYR A 16 9.01 -4.98 0.16
C TYR A 16 8.61 -4.19 1.40
N ALA A 17 9.32 -3.09 1.64
CA ALA A 17 9.03 -2.15 2.71
C ALA A 17 8.60 -0.81 2.12
N GLN A 18 7.45 -0.30 2.57
CA GLN A 18 6.97 1.03 2.19
C GLN A 18 6.95 1.93 3.41
N VAL A 19 7.46 3.14 3.24
CA VAL A 19 7.49 4.19 4.27
C VAL A 19 6.57 5.32 3.84
N PHE A 20 5.68 5.70 4.75
CA PHE A 20 4.69 6.76 4.62
C PHE A 20 4.94 7.82 5.70
N ASP A 21 4.60 9.06 5.41
CA ASP A 21 4.61 10.20 6.33
C ASP A 21 3.32 10.28 7.18
N HIS A 22 2.38 9.36 6.93
CA HIS A 22 1.10 9.22 7.62
C HIS A 22 0.88 7.76 8.07
N PRO A 23 -0.01 7.51 9.05
CA PRO A 23 -0.27 6.17 9.57
C PRO A 23 -1.25 5.33 8.71
N TYR A 24 -1.89 5.94 7.70
CA TYR A 24 -2.98 5.32 6.94
C TYR A 24 -2.50 4.38 5.83
N PHE A 25 -2.30 3.10 6.15
CA PHE A 25 -2.01 2.05 5.17
C PHE A 25 -2.61 0.70 5.59
N ALA A 26 -2.72 -0.22 4.64
CA ALA A 26 -3.09 -1.61 4.90
C ALA A 26 -2.38 -2.54 3.92
N VAL A 27 -2.11 -3.77 4.36
CA VAL A 27 -1.76 -4.89 3.48
C VAL A 27 -3.05 -5.65 3.19
N THR A 28 -3.33 -5.91 1.92
CA THR A 28 -4.55 -6.63 1.51
C THR A 28 -4.51 -8.08 1.94
N GLY A 29 -5.67 -8.64 2.27
CA GLY A 29 -5.87 -10.07 2.46
C GLY A 29 -5.79 -10.88 1.14
N PRO A 30 -5.88 -12.21 1.21
CA PRO A 30 -5.80 -13.09 0.04
C PRO A 30 -6.89 -12.87 -1.01
N ASP A 31 -8.03 -12.32 -0.60
CA ASP A 31 -9.19 -11.96 -1.44
C ASP A 31 -9.14 -10.49 -1.93
N GLY A 32 -8.08 -9.76 -1.59
CA GLY A 32 -7.94 -8.33 -1.89
C GLY A 32 -8.65 -7.41 -0.90
N SER A 33 -9.29 -7.95 0.15
CA SER A 33 -9.92 -7.12 1.18
C SER A 33 -8.88 -6.33 1.99
N PHE A 34 -9.25 -5.12 2.42
CA PHE A 34 -8.43 -4.30 3.30
C PHE A 34 -9.31 -3.37 4.13
N SER A 35 -8.75 -2.87 5.24
CA SER A 35 -9.39 -1.87 6.08
C SER A 35 -8.33 -0.90 6.61
N ILE A 36 -8.62 0.40 6.50
CA ILE A 36 -7.83 1.47 7.11
C ILE A 36 -8.81 2.20 8.04
N LYS A 37 -8.53 2.19 9.34
CA LYS A 37 -9.39 2.78 10.37
C LYS A 37 -8.97 4.20 10.68
N ASP A 38 -9.89 4.95 11.31
CA ASP A 38 -9.63 6.27 11.88
C ASP A 38 -9.07 7.28 10.87
N VAL A 39 -9.47 7.14 9.60
CA VAL A 39 -9.12 8.09 8.53
C VAL A 39 -9.99 9.34 8.74
N PRO A 40 -9.40 10.52 8.99
CA PRO A 40 -10.17 11.74 9.19
C PRO A 40 -11.02 12.08 7.97
N ASP A 41 -12.06 12.88 8.19
CA ASP A 41 -12.87 13.41 7.10
C ASP A 41 -12.04 14.23 6.11
N GLY A 42 -12.23 13.95 4.82
CA GLY A 42 -11.44 14.59 3.78
C GLY A 42 -11.53 13.88 2.44
N THR A 43 -10.87 14.46 1.43
CA THR A 43 -10.70 13.83 0.12
C THR A 43 -9.25 13.41 -0.04
N TYR A 44 -9.06 12.12 -0.27
CA TYR A 44 -7.75 11.47 -0.38
C TYR A 44 -7.62 10.78 -1.73
N LYS A 45 -6.37 10.56 -2.15
CA LYS A 45 -6.07 9.65 -3.24
C LYS A 45 -5.67 8.31 -2.65
N ALA A 46 -6.57 7.33 -2.70
CA ALA A 46 -6.23 5.95 -2.39
C ALA A 46 -5.28 5.43 -3.47
N VAL A 47 -4.20 4.74 -3.07
CA VAL A 47 -3.18 4.21 -3.97
C VAL A 47 -2.97 2.73 -3.67
N ALA A 48 -3.15 1.89 -4.69
CA ALA A 48 -2.81 0.48 -4.65
C ALA A 48 -1.51 0.22 -5.44
N TRP A 49 -0.55 -0.41 -4.77
CA TRP A 49 0.73 -0.83 -5.34
C TRP A 49 0.89 -2.33 -5.15
N GLN A 50 1.45 -3.00 -6.16
CA GLN A 50 1.80 -4.42 -6.09
C GLN A 50 3.03 -4.69 -6.95
N GLU A 51 3.89 -5.58 -6.47
CA GLU A 51 5.26 -5.76 -6.95
C GLU A 51 5.38 -6.28 -8.39
N LYS A 52 4.39 -7.02 -8.89
CA LYS A 52 4.35 -7.52 -10.28
C LYS A 52 4.20 -6.37 -11.29
N PHE A 53 3.67 -5.22 -10.85
CA PHE A 53 3.49 -4.03 -11.68
C PHE A 53 4.60 -3.00 -11.53
N ASN A 54 5.70 -3.34 -10.83
CA ASN A 54 6.89 -2.50 -10.66
C ASN A 54 6.55 -1.13 -10.02
N LYS A 55 6.78 -0.01 -10.71
CA LYS A 55 6.47 1.34 -10.21
C LYS A 55 5.04 1.80 -10.52
N ARG A 56 4.23 1.00 -11.22
CA ARG A 56 2.87 1.38 -11.56
C ARG A 56 1.97 1.23 -10.34
N THR A 57 1.06 2.19 -10.19
CA THR A 57 0.06 2.20 -9.13
C THR A 57 -1.32 2.39 -9.75
N LEU A 58 -2.32 1.76 -9.15
CA LEU A 58 -3.71 2.15 -9.35
C LEU A 58 -4.05 3.22 -8.31
N SER A 59 -4.82 4.23 -8.70
CA SER A 59 -5.22 5.28 -7.77
C SER A 59 -6.63 5.75 -8.01
N GLN A 60 -7.33 6.07 -6.92
CA GLN A 60 -8.71 6.54 -6.96
C GLN A 60 -8.91 7.66 -5.94
N ASN A 61 -9.66 8.70 -6.31
CA ASN A 61 -10.08 9.72 -5.36
C ASN A 61 -11.22 9.17 -4.50
N VAL A 62 -11.09 9.31 -3.19
CA VAL A 62 -12.04 8.82 -2.19
C VAL A 62 -12.32 9.96 -1.23
N THR A 63 -13.61 10.19 -0.94
CA THR A 63 -14.02 11.13 0.10
C THR A 63 -14.51 10.34 1.30
N VAL A 64 -13.89 10.57 2.44
CA VAL A 64 -14.28 10.02 3.74
C VAL A 64 -15.14 11.06 4.46
N LYS A 65 -16.28 10.62 5.01
CA LYS A 65 -17.20 11.44 5.81
C LYS A 65 -17.67 10.65 7.02
N GLY A 66 -17.71 11.28 8.18
CA GLY A 66 -18.08 10.64 9.43
C GLY A 66 -17.11 9.54 9.86
N GLY A 67 -15.82 9.72 9.56
CA GLY A 67 -14.73 8.84 10.01
C GLY A 67 -14.55 8.83 11.52
#